data_AF-A0AAN8ZFU5-F1
#
_entry.id   AF-A0AAN8ZFU5-F1
#
_cell.length_a   1.000
_cell.length_b   1.000
_cell.length_c   1.000
_cell.angle_alpha   90.00
_cell.angle_beta   90.00
_cell.angle_gamma   90.00
#
_symmetry.space_group_name_H-M   'P 1'
#
loop_
_entity.id
_entity.type
_entity.pdbx_description
1 polymer ?
#
loop_
_entity_poly.entity_id
_entity_poly.type
_entity_poly.pdbx_seq_one_letter_code
_entity_poly.pdbx_strand_id
1 'polypeptide(L)'
;MPMEKNFCLLQLLLTLITSSIAQPTPETFCGKIKISDPFSLQNPRGSSPFNHMILCKHQRLFFRTSLGLFPISSINYTSKSLTISHPTCSSSIHFISPSLLSAGIPTPKEPNSIIFFNCSSVKHPKLSLISNCTLFDSCAVSLGAFEGSSSCLLVKDSTDLGREFDPKELSCTQYRRVYRSYSDDKDDKEGYEMGTRISFEIPDHIPNICNECQKPNGNCGVGLRCICHPNECRDKVFSPGISQNPINAVLCSLLSITFLMMSYKEGLFTMVT
;
A
#
# COMPACT_ATOMS: atom_id res chain seq x y z
N MET A 1 -36.90 -49.36 -14.11
CA MET A 1 -35.56 -48.87 -14.52
C MET A 1 -35.60 -47.46 -15.15
N PRO A 2 -36.05 -46.39 -14.45
CA PRO A 2 -35.84 -45.00 -14.91
C PRO A 2 -34.86 -44.17 -14.04
N MET A 3 -34.45 -44.70 -12.87
CA MET A 3 -33.70 -43.93 -11.86
C MET A 3 -32.18 -43.80 -12.14
N GLU A 4 -31.60 -44.71 -12.94
CA GLU A 4 -30.15 -44.68 -13.27
C GLU A 4 -29.78 -43.59 -14.27
N LYS A 5 -30.65 -43.28 -15.24
CA LYS A 5 -30.37 -42.28 -16.27
C LYS A 5 -30.30 -40.86 -15.72
N ASN A 6 -31.11 -40.55 -14.71
CA ASN A 6 -31.11 -39.23 -14.07
C ASN A 6 -29.86 -39.01 -13.21
N PHE A 7 -29.30 -40.06 -12.63
CA PHE A 7 -28.08 -39.97 -11.81
C PHE A 7 -26.84 -39.71 -12.67
N CYS A 8 -26.71 -40.37 -13.82
CA CYS A 8 -25.63 -40.09 -14.76
C CYS A 8 -25.73 -38.69 -15.39
N LEU A 9 -26.95 -38.22 -15.69
CA LEU A 9 -27.15 -36.87 -16.24
C LEU A 9 -26.78 -35.80 -15.21
N LEU A 10 -27.10 -36.02 -13.94
CA LEU A 10 -26.77 -35.10 -12.83
C LEU A 10 -25.26 -35.08 -12.55
N GLN A 11 -24.56 -36.23 -12.59
CA GLN A 11 -23.10 -36.28 -12.48
C GLN A 11 -22.41 -35.62 -13.67
N LEU A 12 -22.92 -35.78 -14.89
CA LEU A 12 -22.39 -35.12 -16.07
C LEU A 12 -22.55 -33.60 -15.98
N LEU A 13 -23.72 -33.10 -15.56
CA LEU A 13 -23.94 -31.66 -15.31
C LEU A 13 -23.01 -31.11 -14.21
N LEU A 14 -22.73 -31.87 -13.15
CA LEU A 14 -21.84 -31.42 -12.07
C LEU A 14 -20.37 -31.30 -12.53
N THR A 15 -19.92 -32.18 -13.43
CA THR A 15 -18.55 -32.12 -14.00
C THR A 15 -18.34 -30.98 -14.98
N LEU A 16 -19.39 -30.55 -15.69
CA LEU A 16 -19.35 -29.41 -16.62
C LEU A 16 -19.21 -28.04 -15.91
N ILE A 17 -19.58 -27.96 -14.62
CA ILE A 17 -19.47 -26.73 -13.83
C ILE A 17 -18.04 -26.53 -13.30
N THR A 18 -17.22 -27.60 -13.23
CA THR A 18 -15.86 -27.55 -12.67
C THR A 18 -14.75 -27.17 -13.66
N SER A 19 -15.02 -27.00 -14.95
CA SER A 19 -13.98 -26.78 -15.97
C SER A 19 -13.92 -25.35 -16.50
N SER A 20 -13.92 -24.36 -15.61
CA SER A 20 -13.61 -22.96 -15.97
C SER A 20 -12.76 -22.28 -14.88
N ILE A 21 -11.64 -22.89 -14.51
CA ILE A 21 -10.55 -22.10 -13.93
C ILE A 21 -9.84 -21.46 -15.12
N ALA A 22 -10.27 -20.25 -15.49
CA ALA A 22 -9.54 -19.42 -16.42
C ALA A 22 -8.11 -19.27 -15.87
N GLN A 23 -7.12 -19.72 -16.64
CA GLN A 23 -5.73 -19.37 -16.35
C GLN A 23 -5.64 -17.84 -16.41
N PRO A 24 -5.09 -17.15 -15.39
CA PRO A 24 -5.00 -15.70 -15.41
C PRO A 24 -4.15 -15.30 -16.62
N THR A 25 -4.81 -14.71 -17.63
CA THR A 25 -4.11 -14.01 -18.71
C THR A 25 -3.19 -12.98 -18.06
N PRO A 26 -1.91 -12.88 -18.47
CA PRO A 26 -0.99 -11.91 -17.89
C PRO A 26 -1.57 -10.50 -18.06
N GLU A 27 -2.07 -9.93 -16.96
CA GLU A 27 -2.66 -8.60 -16.97
C GLU A 27 -1.55 -7.58 -17.29
N THR A 28 -1.53 -7.10 -18.53
CA THR A 28 -0.67 -5.98 -18.95
C THR A 28 -1.08 -4.66 -18.29
N PHE A 29 -2.23 -4.64 -17.62
CA PHE A 29 -2.75 -3.52 -16.85
C PHE A 29 -3.41 -4.02 -15.57
N CYS A 30 -3.15 -3.33 -14.47
CA CYS A 30 -3.93 -3.46 -13.24
C CYS A 30 -4.77 -2.19 -13.08
N GLY A 31 -6.07 -2.29 -13.41
CA GLY A 31 -6.93 -1.12 -13.53
C GLY A 31 -6.41 -0.17 -14.62
N LYS A 32 -5.98 1.03 -14.23
CA LYS A 32 -5.44 2.05 -15.15
C LYS A 32 -3.92 2.03 -15.27
N ILE A 33 -3.22 1.23 -14.47
CA ILE A 33 -1.76 1.22 -14.40
C ILE A 33 -1.22 0.13 -15.30
N LYS A 34 -0.41 0.51 -16.29
CA LYS A 34 0.30 -0.44 -17.15
C LYS A 34 1.36 -1.20 -16.35
N ILE A 35 1.34 -2.52 -16.46
CA ILE A 35 2.35 -3.43 -15.92
C ILE A 35 3.28 -3.85 -17.06
N SER A 36 4.56 -3.62 -16.88
CA SER A 36 5.63 -3.95 -17.83
C SER A 36 6.83 -4.51 -17.06
N ASP A 37 7.87 -4.91 -17.78
CA ASP A 37 9.11 -5.35 -17.14
C ASP A 37 9.66 -4.26 -16.20
N PRO A 38 10.20 -4.61 -15.02
CA PRO A 38 10.55 -5.97 -14.56
C PRO A 38 9.41 -6.69 -13.79
N PHE A 39 8.19 -6.16 -13.80
CA PHE A 39 7.05 -6.67 -13.03
C PHE A 39 6.16 -7.65 -13.80
N SER A 40 6.33 -7.74 -15.12
CA SER A 40 5.56 -8.65 -15.96
C SER A 40 5.79 -10.11 -15.57
N LEU A 41 4.70 -10.89 -15.56
CA LEU A 41 4.73 -12.35 -15.34
C LEU A 41 5.08 -13.15 -16.61
N GLN A 42 5.37 -12.47 -17.74
CA GLN A 42 5.44 -13.10 -19.07
C GLN A 42 6.70 -13.92 -19.35
N ASN A 43 7.65 -14.04 -18.42
CA ASN A 43 8.92 -14.73 -18.68
C ASN A 43 9.03 -16.12 -17.99
N PRO A 44 8.68 -17.23 -18.69
CA PRO A 44 8.82 -18.59 -18.16
C PRO A 44 10.28 -19.06 -18.02
N ARG A 45 11.27 -18.31 -18.50
CA ARG A 45 12.71 -18.65 -18.41
C ARG A 45 13.48 -17.91 -17.31
N GLY A 46 12.81 -17.09 -16.52
CA GLY A 46 13.42 -16.38 -15.39
C GLY A 46 12.46 -15.34 -14.85
N SER A 47 11.70 -15.68 -13.82
CA SER A 47 10.89 -14.70 -13.10
C SER A 47 11.82 -13.68 -12.47
N SER A 48 11.76 -12.44 -12.96
CA SER A 48 12.37 -11.30 -12.26
C SER A 48 11.87 -11.31 -10.81
N PRO A 49 12.74 -11.19 -9.80
CA PRO A 49 12.33 -11.24 -8.40
C PRO A 49 11.35 -10.10 -8.05
N PHE A 50 11.30 -9.05 -8.89
CA PHE A 50 10.36 -7.94 -8.76
C PHE A 50 8.91 -8.28 -9.08
N ASN A 51 8.61 -9.39 -9.75
CA ASN A 51 7.21 -9.79 -9.96
C ASN A 51 6.46 -10.01 -8.63
N HIS A 52 7.18 -10.35 -7.56
CA HIS A 52 6.66 -10.51 -6.21
C HIS A 52 6.60 -9.19 -5.43
N MET A 53 7.10 -8.09 -6.00
CA MET A 53 7.07 -6.76 -5.39
C MET A 53 5.68 -6.13 -5.45
N ILE A 54 4.86 -6.53 -6.44
CA ILE A 54 3.54 -5.94 -6.66
C ILE A 54 2.43 -7.01 -6.65
N LEU A 55 1.22 -6.60 -6.28
CA LEU A 55 0.02 -7.42 -6.31
C LEU A 55 -1.11 -6.62 -6.96
N CYS A 56 -1.71 -7.16 -8.02
CA CYS A 56 -2.98 -6.65 -8.52
C CYS A 56 -4.14 -7.36 -7.82
N LYS A 57 -5.05 -6.61 -7.20
CA LYS A 57 -6.26 -7.14 -6.58
C LYS A 57 -7.43 -6.20 -6.80
N HIS A 58 -8.50 -6.71 -7.40
CA HIS A 58 -9.71 -5.94 -7.74
C HIS A 58 -9.38 -4.65 -8.54
N GLN A 59 -8.56 -4.77 -9.60
CA GLN A 59 -8.12 -3.65 -10.44
C GLN A 59 -7.35 -2.54 -9.69
N ARG A 60 -6.82 -2.83 -8.50
CA ARG A 60 -5.94 -1.94 -7.74
C ARG A 60 -4.59 -2.58 -7.57
N LEU A 61 -3.56 -1.80 -7.81
CA LEU A 61 -2.18 -2.25 -7.69
C LEU A 61 -1.63 -1.91 -6.31
N PHE A 62 -0.94 -2.87 -5.71
CA PHE A 62 -0.34 -2.74 -4.40
C PHE A 62 1.14 -3.09 -4.42
N PHE A 63 1.93 -2.35 -3.66
CA PHE A 63 3.30 -2.67 -3.29
C PHE A 63 3.27 -3.62 -2.09
N ARG A 64 3.93 -4.78 -2.22
CA ARG A 64 3.97 -5.83 -1.20
C ARG A 64 5.19 -5.62 -0.30
N THR A 65 4.95 -5.65 1.00
CA THR A 65 6.00 -5.59 2.02
C THR A 65 5.72 -6.59 3.14
N SER A 66 6.68 -6.82 4.02
CA SER A 66 6.46 -7.59 5.24
C SER A 66 5.55 -6.88 6.27
N LEU A 67 5.29 -5.58 6.10
CA LEU A 67 4.32 -4.82 6.91
C LEU A 67 2.88 -4.95 6.38
N GLY A 68 2.71 -5.12 5.07
CA GLY A 68 1.41 -5.16 4.42
C GLY A 68 1.44 -4.70 2.96
N LEU A 69 0.25 -4.57 2.39
CA LEU A 69 0.03 -4.06 1.03
C LEU A 69 -0.21 -2.56 1.07
N PHE A 70 0.56 -1.81 0.28
CA PHE A 70 0.44 -0.36 0.13
C PHE A 70 -0.04 0.00 -1.26
N PRO A 71 -1.09 0.83 -1.43
CA PRO A 71 -1.63 1.15 -2.75
C PRO A 71 -0.60 1.90 -3.60
N ILE A 72 -0.47 1.52 -4.86
CA ILE A 72 0.36 2.21 -5.86
C ILE A 72 -0.53 3.15 -6.68
N SER A 73 -0.12 4.41 -6.81
CA SER A 73 -0.80 5.40 -7.67
C SER A 73 -0.25 5.40 -9.10
N SER A 74 1.05 5.20 -9.27
CA SER A 74 1.71 5.24 -10.57
C SER A 74 3.02 4.47 -10.59
N ILE A 75 3.47 4.11 -11.80
CA ILE A 75 4.78 3.54 -12.09
C ILE A 75 5.40 4.37 -13.21
N ASN A 76 6.62 4.85 -13.00
CA ASN A 76 7.42 5.52 -14.01
C ASN A 76 8.58 4.61 -14.42
N TYR A 77 8.47 4.02 -15.60
CA TYR A 77 9.48 3.11 -16.15
C TYR A 77 10.74 3.84 -16.61
N THR A 78 10.63 5.12 -16.99
CA THR A 78 11.78 5.94 -17.41
C THR A 78 12.69 6.26 -16.22
N SER A 79 12.11 6.69 -15.10
CA SER A 79 12.86 6.96 -13.86
C SER A 79 13.02 5.74 -12.95
N LYS A 80 12.57 4.56 -13.41
CA LYS A 80 12.61 3.28 -12.70
C LYS A 80 12.09 3.37 -11.25
N SER A 81 10.99 4.07 -11.06
CA SER A 81 10.38 4.28 -9.74
C SER A 81 8.87 4.05 -9.75
N LEU A 82 8.34 3.56 -8.63
CA LEU A 82 6.90 3.47 -8.37
C LEU A 82 6.52 4.43 -7.26
N THR A 83 5.29 4.94 -7.30
CA THR A 83 4.75 5.86 -6.28
C THR A 83 3.69 5.15 -5.46
N ILE A 84 3.94 5.02 -4.16
CA ILE A 84 2.96 4.59 -3.17
C ILE A 84 2.05 5.77 -2.84
N SER A 85 0.74 5.56 -2.95
CA SER A 85 -0.26 6.56 -2.59
C SER A 85 -0.20 6.86 -1.09
N HIS A 86 -0.43 8.12 -0.74
CA HIS A 86 -0.66 8.55 0.62
C HIS A 86 -1.98 9.32 0.68
N PRO A 87 -2.81 9.14 1.73
CA PRO A 87 -3.93 10.05 1.96
C PRO A 87 -3.43 11.49 2.14
N THR A 88 -4.30 12.48 2.00
CA THR A 88 -3.91 13.89 2.15
C THR A 88 -3.29 14.17 3.52
N CYS A 89 -3.81 13.55 4.58
CA CYS A 89 -3.30 13.67 5.94
C CYS A 89 -3.40 12.33 6.67
N SER A 90 -2.39 12.00 7.47
CA SER A 90 -2.40 10.83 8.35
C SER A 90 -2.01 11.20 9.76
N SER A 91 -2.57 10.49 10.73
CA SER A 91 -2.17 10.61 12.13
C SER A 91 -0.75 10.08 12.31
N SER A 92 0.07 10.81 13.05
CA SER A 92 1.43 10.40 13.43
C SER A 92 1.47 9.12 14.27
N ILE A 93 0.34 8.69 14.86
CA ILE A 93 0.26 7.45 15.66
C ILE A 93 0.66 6.21 14.84
N HIS A 94 0.31 6.18 13.55
CA HIS A 94 0.62 5.09 12.64
C HIS A 94 1.66 5.51 11.60
N PHE A 95 2.61 6.35 12.00
CA PHE A 95 3.66 6.83 11.12
C PHE A 95 4.49 5.67 10.59
N ILE A 96 4.67 5.65 9.27
CA ILE A 96 5.56 4.73 8.56
C ILE A 96 6.49 5.57 7.71
N SER A 97 7.77 5.56 8.05
CA SER A 97 8.80 6.32 7.33
C SER A 97 8.97 5.78 5.89
N PRO A 98 9.20 6.65 4.90
CA PRO A 98 9.59 6.24 3.54
C PRO A 98 10.77 5.28 3.53
N SER A 99 11.77 5.53 4.36
CA SER A 99 13.00 4.74 4.48
C SER A 99 12.76 3.33 5.02
N LEU A 100 11.72 3.13 5.83
CA LEU A 100 11.29 1.79 6.25
C LEU A 100 10.62 1.03 5.09
N LEU A 101 9.76 1.68 4.29
CA LEU A 101 9.11 1.04 3.14
C LEU A 101 10.11 0.62 2.06
N SER A 102 11.13 1.44 1.81
CA SER A 102 12.20 1.15 0.86
C SER A 102 13.36 0.36 1.48
N ALA A 103 13.26 -0.10 2.73
CA ALA A 103 14.38 -0.76 3.40
C ALA A 103 14.82 -2.03 2.64
N GLY A 104 16.12 -2.10 2.33
CA GLY A 104 16.72 -3.18 1.53
C GLY A 104 16.62 -2.96 0.01
N ILE A 105 15.88 -1.95 -0.44
CA ILE A 105 15.78 -1.56 -1.84
C ILE A 105 16.66 -0.31 -2.06
N PRO A 106 17.29 -0.15 -3.23
CA PRO A 106 17.98 1.09 -3.58
C PRO A 106 17.09 2.32 -3.38
N THR A 107 17.69 3.42 -2.92
CA THR A 107 16.99 4.70 -2.79
C THR A 107 16.66 5.26 -4.18
N PRO A 108 15.49 5.91 -4.35
CA PRO A 108 15.22 6.65 -5.57
C PRO A 108 16.26 7.76 -5.77
N LYS A 109 16.44 8.17 -7.04
CA LYS A 109 17.38 9.24 -7.41
C LYS A 109 17.13 10.54 -6.65
N GLU A 110 15.86 10.88 -6.47
CA GLU A 110 15.43 12.01 -5.65
C GLU A 110 14.86 11.47 -4.33
N PRO A 111 15.30 11.97 -3.16
CA PRO A 111 14.82 11.49 -1.88
C PRO A 111 13.34 11.82 -1.68
N ASN A 112 12.69 10.99 -0.86
CA ASN A 112 11.34 11.28 -0.39
C ASN A 112 11.39 12.34 0.71
N SER A 113 10.36 13.17 0.78
CA SER A 113 10.22 14.24 1.77
C SER A 113 9.01 13.98 2.66
N ILE A 114 8.98 14.60 3.83
CA ILE A 114 7.87 14.46 4.78
C ILE A 114 7.50 15.83 5.30
N ILE A 115 6.19 16.07 5.40
CA ILE A 115 5.67 17.27 6.05
C ILE A 115 4.98 16.83 7.33
N PHE A 116 5.38 17.41 8.46
CA PHE A 116 4.71 17.25 9.73
C PHE A 116 3.89 18.49 10.07
N PHE A 117 2.76 18.30 10.73
CA PHE A 117 1.85 19.37 11.11
C PHE A 117 1.59 19.35 12.62
N ASN A 118 1.32 20.54 13.17
CA ASN A 118 0.91 20.73 14.56
C ASN A 118 1.89 20.09 15.55
N CYS A 119 3.17 20.43 15.41
CA CYS A 119 4.24 19.97 16.28
C CYS A 119 4.45 20.97 17.43
N SER A 120 4.54 20.49 18.67
CA SER A 120 4.74 21.35 19.85
C SER A 120 6.20 21.47 20.30
N SER A 121 7.09 20.58 19.84
CA SER A 121 8.52 20.61 20.16
C SER A 121 9.37 20.75 18.91
N VAL A 122 9.95 21.93 18.70
CA VAL A 122 10.88 22.26 17.60
C VAL A 122 12.31 22.36 18.14
N LYS A 123 12.63 21.73 19.27
CA LYS A 123 13.98 21.73 19.87
C LYS A 123 14.67 20.38 19.70
N HIS A 124 14.69 19.87 18.48
CA HIS A 124 15.34 18.59 18.16
C HIS A 124 16.72 18.78 17.53
N PRO A 125 17.73 17.94 17.84
CA PRO A 125 19.10 18.10 17.33
C PRO A 125 19.22 18.12 15.81
N LYS A 126 18.24 17.54 15.10
CA LYS A 126 18.16 17.48 13.64
C LYS A 126 17.48 18.70 12.99
N LEU A 127 17.34 19.82 13.71
CA LEU A 127 16.59 21.00 13.26
C LEU A 127 17.08 21.64 11.97
N SER A 128 18.36 21.49 11.63
CA SER A 128 18.95 22.04 10.39
C SER A 128 18.34 21.44 9.12
N LEU A 129 17.64 20.32 9.23
CA LEU A 129 17.01 19.58 8.13
C LEU A 129 15.55 20.00 7.90
N ILE A 130 15.04 20.92 8.73
CA ILE A 130 13.62 21.22 8.85
C ILE A 130 13.37 22.68 8.48
N SER A 131 12.58 22.92 7.44
CA SER A 131 12.12 24.26 7.06
C SER A 131 10.64 24.44 7.41
N ASN A 132 10.26 25.63 7.87
CA ASN A 132 8.84 26.00 7.97
C ASN A 132 8.23 26.00 6.57
N CYS A 133 7.04 25.42 6.41
CA CYS A 133 6.37 25.41 5.12
C CYS A 133 5.23 26.43 5.08
N THR A 134 5.30 27.34 4.11
CA THR A 134 4.20 28.26 3.76
C THR A 134 3.41 27.78 2.55
N LEU A 135 3.90 26.72 1.88
CA LEU A 135 3.43 26.28 0.57
C LEU A 135 2.33 25.20 0.64
N PHE A 136 2.00 24.69 1.83
CA PHE A 136 1.09 23.57 1.98
C PHE A 136 -0.12 23.93 2.82
N ASP A 137 -1.31 23.62 2.27
CA ASP A 137 -2.54 23.70 3.02
C ASP A 137 -2.48 22.77 4.24
N SER A 138 -2.97 23.30 5.36
CA SER A 138 -3.05 22.60 6.63
C SER A 138 -3.82 21.28 6.50
N CYS A 139 -3.56 20.36 7.41
CA CYS A 139 -4.31 19.11 7.52
C CYS A 139 -5.69 19.25 8.20
N ALA A 140 -6.23 20.47 8.29
CA ALA A 140 -7.56 20.74 8.82
C ALA A 140 -8.63 20.44 7.77
N VAL A 141 -9.28 19.27 7.89
CA VAL A 141 -10.51 18.98 7.14
C VAL A 141 -11.70 19.28 8.07
N SER A 142 -12.45 20.33 7.73
CA SER A 142 -13.89 20.51 7.99
C SER A 142 -14.39 20.50 9.44
N LEU A 143 -13.97 21.45 10.28
CA LEU A 143 -14.79 21.98 11.39
C LEU A 143 -14.52 23.49 11.55
N GLY A 144 -15.05 24.31 10.64
CA GLY A 144 -15.28 25.75 10.82
C GLY A 144 -14.26 26.57 11.62
N ALA A 145 -12.95 26.37 11.41
CA ALA A 145 -11.92 27.06 12.18
C ALA A 145 -10.88 27.70 11.25
N PHE A 146 -10.99 29.03 11.21
CA PHE A 146 -10.04 30.10 10.88
C PHE A 146 -8.78 29.82 10.06
N GLU A 147 -8.56 30.74 9.11
CA GLU A 147 -7.24 31.17 8.61
C GLU A 147 -6.27 31.34 9.78
N GLY A 148 -5.52 30.29 10.07
CA GLY A 148 -4.43 30.27 11.03
C GLY A 148 -3.31 29.48 10.40
N SER A 149 -2.18 30.14 10.16
CA SER A 149 -0.96 29.54 9.62
C SER A 149 -0.63 28.26 10.41
N SER A 150 -0.94 27.10 9.86
CA SER A 150 -0.60 25.83 10.50
C SER A 150 0.91 25.69 10.45
N SER A 151 1.57 25.82 11.60
CA SER A 151 3.01 25.58 11.70
C SER A 151 3.28 24.16 11.20
N CYS A 152 4.00 24.06 10.09
CA CYS A 152 4.37 22.78 9.52
C CYS A 152 5.88 22.70 9.35
N LEU A 153 6.39 21.48 9.42
CA LEU A 153 7.80 21.15 9.39
C LEU A 153 8.06 20.27 8.17
N LEU A 154 8.77 20.82 7.18
CA LEU A 154 9.18 20.09 5.99
C LEU A 154 10.56 19.48 6.20
N VAL A 155 10.64 18.17 6.06
CA VAL A 155 11.87 17.39 5.97
C VAL A 155 12.11 17.09 4.49
N LYS A 156 13.11 17.74 3.90
CA LYS A 156 13.42 17.61 2.47
C LYS A 156 13.90 16.20 2.12
N ASP A 157 14.76 15.62 2.93
CA ASP A 157 15.22 14.25 2.76
C ASP A 157 14.86 13.41 3.99
N SER A 158 13.90 12.51 3.79
CA SER A 158 13.43 11.58 4.83
C SER A 158 14.49 10.57 5.29
N THR A 159 15.58 10.39 4.54
CA THR A 159 16.69 9.54 4.95
C THR A 159 17.48 10.14 6.10
N ASP A 160 17.53 11.48 6.20
CA ASP A 160 18.25 12.19 7.27
C ASP A 160 17.59 12.01 8.65
N LEU A 161 16.28 11.73 8.67
CA LEU A 161 15.57 11.34 9.90
C LEU A 161 16.09 10.02 10.45
N GLY A 162 16.63 9.14 9.59
CA GLY A 162 16.97 7.78 9.93
C GLY A 162 15.75 6.87 9.95
N ARG A 163 15.98 5.56 10.09
CA ARG A 163 14.91 4.55 10.09
C ARG A 163 14.11 4.51 11.41
N GLU A 164 14.71 5.01 12.49
CA GLU A 164 14.19 4.89 13.86
C GLU A 164 13.42 6.13 14.33
N PHE A 165 13.34 7.18 13.50
CA PHE A 165 12.64 8.41 13.86
C PHE A 165 11.15 8.16 14.12
N ASP A 166 10.68 8.55 15.31
CA ASP A 166 9.27 8.60 15.66
C ASP A 166 8.80 10.07 15.73
N PRO A 167 7.79 10.50 14.94
CA PRO A 167 7.26 11.86 15.02
C PRO A 167 6.74 12.28 16.40
N LYS A 168 6.48 11.32 17.31
CA LYS A 168 6.17 11.61 18.72
C LYS A 168 7.30 12.37 19.41
N GLU A 169 8.54 12.19 18.98
CA GLU A 169 9.70 12.93 19.47
C GLU A 169 9.55 14.44 19.26
N LEU A 170 8.87 14.86 18.20
CA LEU A 170 8.52 16.26 17.89
C LEU A 170 7.11 16.65 18.37
N SER A 171 6.36 15.69 18.93
CA SER A 171 4.95 15.84 19.33
C SER A 171 4.07 16.37 18.20
N CYS A 172 4.32 15.90 16.97
CA CYS A 172 3.50 16.21 15.79
C CYS A 172 2.26 15.31 15.76
N THR A 173 1.08 15.87 15.46
CA THR A 173 -0.17 15.09 15.43
C THR A 173 -0.47 14.47 14.07
N GLN A 174 -0.01 15.11 12.99
CA GLN A 174 -0.30 14.70 11.63
C GLN A 174 0.94 14.78 10.75
N TYR A 175 0.94 14.00 9.67
CA TYR A 175 1.99 14.03 8.66
C TYR A 175 1.43 13.74 7.26
N ARG A 176 2.23 14.12 6.26
CA ARG A 176 2.03 13.83 4.84
C ARG A 176 3.35 13.38 4.23
N ARG A 177 3.35 12.27 3.48
CA ARG A 177 4.51 11.90 2.65
C ARG A 177 4.38 12.56 1.29
N VAL A 178 5.45 13.20 0.86
CA VAL A 178 5.54 13.87 -0.44
C VAL A 178 6.88 13.53 -1.09
N TYR A 179 7.01 13.82 -2.38
CA TYR A 179 8.28 13.76 -3.09
C TYR A 179 8.45 15.01 -3.93
N ARG A 180 9.71 15.39 -4.14
CA ARG A 180 10.06 16.54 -4.97
C ARG A 180 9.63 16.30 -6.43
N SER A 181 8.90 17.26 -6.97
CA SER A 181 8.52 17.32 -8.37
C SER A 181 9.12 18.59 -8.98
N TYR A 182 9.67 18.46 -10.18
CA TYR A 182 10.24 19.57 -10.92
C TYR A 182 9.24 19.92 -12.03
N SER A 183 8.79 21.18 -12.08
CA SER A 183 8.06 21.69 -13.24
C SER A 183 9.06 21.98 -14.35
N ASP A 184 8.73 21.62 -15.60
CA ASP A 184 9.54 21.94 -16.78
C ASP A 184 9.53 23.45 -17.15
N ASP A 185 8.80 24.27 -16.39
CA ASP A 185 8.75 25.73 -16.58
C ASP A 185 10.02 26.41 -16.06
N LYS A 186 10.52 27.35 -16.86
CA LYS A 186 11.81 28.08 -16.70
C LYS A 186 11.96 28.92 -15.43
N ASP A 187 10.95 28.94 -14.57
CA ASP A 187 11.04 29.41 -13.18
C ASP A 187 11.11 28.14 -12.32
N ASP A 188 12.30 27.78 -11.83
CA ASP A 188 12.59 26.63 -10.97
C ASP A 188 11.81 26.66 -9.63
N LYS A 189 10.48 26.61 -9.68
CA LYS A 189 9.62 26.50 -8.51
C LYS A 189 9.61 25.04 -8.10
N GLU A 190 10.40 24.75 -7.07
CA GLU A 190 10.40 23.48 -6.38
C GLU A 190 8.97 23.09 -5.97
N GLY A 191 8.44 22.05 -6.62
CA GLY A 191 7.12 21.50 -6.37
C GLY A 191 7.18 20.22 -5.55
N TYR A 192 6.05 19.83 -4.98
CA TYR A 192 5.90 18.59 -4.23
C TYR A 192 4.61 17.88 -4.60
N GLU A 193 4.70 16.57 -4.81
CA GLU A 193 3.55 15.71 -5.09
C GLU A 193 3.37 14.68 -3.97
N MET A 194 2.14 14.20 -3.78
CA MET A 194 1.80 13.28 -2.70
C MET A 194 2.28 11.86 -2.99
N GLY A 195 2.86 11.23 -1.97
CA GLY A 195 3.19 9.81 -2.00
C GLY A 195 4.59 9.49 -1.53
N THR A 196 5.05 8.30 -1.88
CA THR A 196 6.40 7.82 -1.58
C THR A 196 6.94 7.07 -2.78
N ARG A 197 8.04 7.57 -3.35
CA ARG A 197 8.76 6.93 -4.45
C ARG A 197 9.61 5.77 -3.91
N ILE A 198 9.48 4.61 -4.55
CA ILE A 198 10.33 3.44 -4.34
C ILE A 198 11.06 3.17 -5.64
N SER A 199 12.38 3.04 -5.60
CA SER A 199 13.16 2.64 -6.77
C SER A 199 12.97 1.15 -7.04
N PHE A 200 13.02 0.75 -8.30
CA PHE A 200 13.20 -0.64 -8.69
C PHE A 200 14.42 -0.82 -9.62
N GLU A 201 15.29 0.19 -9.66
CA GLU A 201 16.57 0.10 -10.35
C GLU A 201 17.57 -0.70 -9.51
N ILE A 202 18.04 -1.84 -10.01
CA ILE A 202 19.18 -2.56 -9.43
C ILE A 202 20.46 -2.02 -10.07
N PRO A 203 21.45 -1.60 -9.27
CA PRO A 203 22.78 -1.29 -9.79
C PRO A 203 23.45 -2.53 -10.41
N ASP A 204 24.06 -2.37 -11.59
CA ASP A 204 24.64 -3.49 -12.37
C ASP A 204 25.69 -4.32 -11.63
N HIS A 205 26.31 -3.76 -10.59
CA HIS A 205 27.31 -4.43 -9.75
C HIS A 205 26.72 -5.37 -8.69
N ILE A 206 25.39 -5.46 -8.55
CA ILE A 206 24.71 -6.31 -7.56
C ILE A 206 24.08 -7.51 -8.29
N PRO A 207 24.80 -8.65 -8.41
CA PRO A 207 24.34 -9.81 -9.19
C PRO A 207 23.10 -10.50 -8.58
N ASN A 208 22.90 -10.37 -7.27
CA ASN A 208 21.69 -10.84 -6.60
C ASN A 208 21.37 -9.94 -5.39
N ILE A 209 20.29 -9.18 -5.49
CA ILE A 209 19.81 -8.26 -4.45
C ILE A 209 19.46 -8.97 -3.13
N CYS A 210 19.19 -10.27 -3.17
CA CYS A 210 18.81 -11.09 -2.01
C CYS A 210 19.99 -11.66 -1.21
N ASN A 211 21.24 -11.47 -1.65
CA ASN A 211 22.40 -12.06 -0.98
C ASN A 211 22.52 -11.61 0.48
N GLU A 212 22.25 -10.33 0.77
CA GLU A 212 22.26 -9.82 2.15
C GLU A 212 21.16 -10.46 3.01
N CYS A 213 20.03 -10.87 2.42
CA CYS A 213 18.95 -11.53 3.16
C CYS A 213 19.31 -12.95 3.62
N GLN A 214 20.23 -13.62 2.92
CA GLN A 214 20.61 -15.01 3.18
C GLN A 214 21.73 -15.16 4.22
N LYS A 215 22.39 -14.06 4.60
CA LYS A 215 23.45 -14.09 5.60
C LYS A 215 22.87 -14.33 7.00
N PRO A 216 23.57 -15.06 7.89
CA PRO A 216 23.09 -15.34 9.26
C PRO A 216 22.74 -14.09 10.08
N ASN A 217 23.44 -12.97 9.87
CA ASN A 217 23.17 -11.66 10.48
C ASN A 217 22.77 -10.61 9.44
N GLY A 218 22.24 -11.08 8.32
CA GLY A 218 21.81 -10.27 7.20
C GLY A 218 20.53 -9.49 7.49
N ASN A 219 20.45 -8.23 7.06
CA ASN A 219 19.23 -7.44 7.19
C ASN A 219 18.47 -7.40 5.87
N CYS A 220 17.46 -8.27 5.76
CA CYS A 220 16.50 -8.25 4.66
C CYS A 220 15.39 -7.23 4.93
N GLY A 221 15.66 -5.95 4.71
CA GLY A 221 14.75 -4.84 5.03
C GLY A 221 13.32 -5.06 4.53
N VAL A 222 12.36 -4.35 5.13
CA VAL A 222 10.90 -4.54 4.93
C VAL A 222 10.45 -4.60 3.46
N GLY A 223 11.01 -3.74 2.60
CA GLY A 223 10.66 -3.70 1.18
C GLY A 223 11.26 -4.85 0.40
N LEU A 224 12.55 -5.14 0.62
CA LEU A 224 13.26 -6.24 -0.06
C LEU A 224 12.81 -7.63 0.41
N ARG A 225 12.37 -7.75 1.66
CA ARG A 225 11.96 -9.04 2.24
C ARG A 225 10.90 -9.74 1.43
N CYS A 226 9.95 -9.00 0.87
CA CYS A 226 8.91 -9.58 0.03
C CYS A 226 9.36 -10.06 -1.35
N ILE A 227 10.47 -9.51 -1.83
CA ILE A 227 11.11 -9.89 -3.09
C ILE A 227 11.90 -11.20 -2.87
N CYS A 228 12.64 -11.29 -1.76
CA CYS A 228 13.54 -12.41 -1.47
C CYS A 228 12.89 -13.57 -0.71
N HIS A 229 11.86 -13.30 0.09
CA HIS A 229 11.09 -14.25 0.86
C HIS A 229 9.58 -14.01 0.66
N PRO A 230 9.02 -14.36 -0.52
CA PRO A 230 7.62 -14.06 -0.85
C PRO A 230 6.59 -14.63 0.13
N ASN A 231 6.93 -15.73 0.81
CA ASN A 231 6.08 -16.38 1.81
C ASN A 231 6.00 -15.59 3.14
N GLU A 232 6.91 -14.64 3.37
CA GLU A 232 6.90 -13.75 4.54
C GLU A 232 6.09 -12.46 4.31
N CYS A 233 5.53 -12.30 3.10
CA CYS A 233 4.71 -11.14 2.77
C CYS A 233 3.38 -11.15 3.52
N ARG A 234 2.91 -9.97 3.89
CA ARG A 234 1.56 -9.78 4.41
C ARG A 234 0.64 -9.31 3.30
N ASP A 235 -0.42 -10.07 3.04
CA ASP A 235 -1.43 -9.72 2.04
C ASP A 235 -2.61 -8.90 2.59
N LYS A 236 -2.43 -8.30 3.78
CA LYS A 236 -3.40 -7.35 4.35
C LYS A 236 -3.07 -5.94 3.88
N VAL A 237 -4.08 -5.22 3.39
CA VAL A 237 -3.92 -3.80 3.02
C VAL A 237 -3.62 -2.98 4.27
N PHE A 238 -2.52 -2.25 4.25
CA PHE A 238 -2.18 -1.33 5.32
C PHE A 238 -3.09 -0.11 5.21
N SER A 239 -3.99 0.05 6.18
CA SER A 239 -4.88 1.20 6.29
C SER A 239 -4.56 1.94 7.59
N PRO A 240 -3.81 3.05 7.56
CA PRO A 240 -3.64 3.88 8.74
C PRO A 240 -4.99 4.54 9.03
N GLY A 241 -5.72 4.03 10.02
CA GLY A 241 -6.94 4.66 10.52
C GLY A 241 -8.22 3.82 10.57
N ILE A 242 -8.21 2.53 10.26
CA ILE A 242 -9.39 1.68 10.51
C ILE A 242 -8.96 0.35 11.13
N SER A 243 -9.09 0.26 12.46
CA SER A 243 -9.19 -1.02 13.16
C SER A 243 -10.56 -1.62 12.83
N GLN A 244 -10.63 -2.46 11.78
CA GLN A 244 -11.78 -3.35 11.61
C GLN A 244 -11.45 -4.67 12.30
N ASN A 245 -11.94 -4.83 13.53
CA ASN A 245 -12.01 -6.15 14.14
C ASN A 245 -12.95 -7.02 13.28
N PRO A 246 -12.47 -8.12 12.66
CA PRO A 246 -13.28 -8.97 11.78
C PRO A 246 -14.42 -9.69 12.52
N ILE A 247 -14.40 -9.67 13.86
CA ILE A 247 -15.38 -10.35 14.72
C ILE A 247 -16.75 -9.64 14.67
N ASN A 248 -16.80 -8.32 14.49
CA ASN A 248 -18.06 -7.57 14.53
C ASN A 248 -18.87 -7.67 13.22
N ALA A 249 -18.22 -7.87 12.08
CA ALA A 249 -18.91 -8.01 10.79
C ALA A 249 -19.62 -9.38 10.66
N VAL A 250 -19.02 -10.44 11.22
CA VAL A 250 -19.60 -11.79 11.21
C VAL A 250 -20.82 -11.87 12.14
N LEU A 251 -20.76 -11.22 13.31
CA LEU A 251 -21.89 -11.19 14.25
C LEU A 251 -23.11 -10.46 13.68
N CYS A 252 -22.90 -9.32 13.00
CA CYS A 252 -23.99 -8.58 12.35
C CYS A 252 -24.65 -9.38 11.22
N SER A 253 -23.87 -10.17 10.46
CA SER A 253 -24.40 -11.03 9.39
C SER A 253 -25.22 -12.21 9.95
N LEU A 254 -24.80 -12.80 11.06
CA LEU A 254 -25.55 -13.89 11.70
C LEU A 254 -26.85 -13.39 12.34
N LEU A 255 -26.86 -12.18 12.89
CA LEU A 255 -28.05 -11.55 13.48
C LEU A 255 -29.09 -11.18 12.41
N SER A 256 -28.67 -10.75 11.21
CA SER A 256 -29.60 -10.45 10.12
C SER A 256 -30.21 -11.72 9.50
N ILE A 257 -29.43 -12.80 9.39
CA ILE A 257 -29.94 -14.10 8.91
C ILE A 257 -30.94 -14.70 9.91
N THR A 258 -30.65 -14.64 11.21
CA THR A 258 -31.59 -15.13 12.24
C THR A 258 -32.89 -14.33 12.26
N PHE A 259 -32.83 -13.01 12.09
CA PHE A 259 -34.03 -12.17 12.01
C PHE A 259 -34.90 -12.52 10.78
N LEU A 260 -34.29 -12.73 9.60
CA LEU A 260 -34.99 -13.14 8.38
C LEU A 260 -35.69 -14.51 8.54
N MET A 261 -35.04 -15.47 9.21
CA MET A 261 -35.63 -16.79 9.44
C MET A 261 -36.80 -16.74 10.43
N MET A 262 -36.75 -15.85 11.43
CA MET A 262 -37.85 -15.63 12.37
C MET A 262 -39.05 -14.97 11.68
N SER A 263 -38.82 -13.93 10.87
CA SER A 263 -39.88 -13.27 10.09
C SER A 263 -40.53 -14.20 9.06
N TYR A 264 -39.76 -15.11 8.45
CA TYR A 264 -40.32 -16.11 7.53
C TYR A 264 -41.22 -17.12 8.26
N LYS A 265 -40.84 -17.51 9.48
CA LYS A 265 -41.62 -18.46 10.29
C LYS A 265 -42.92 -17.87 10.81
N GLU A 266 -42.93 -16.58 11.16
CA GLU A 266 -44.14 -15.85 11.58
C GLU A 266 -45.07 -15.52 10.39
N GLY A 267 -44.52 -15.23 9.22
CA GLY A 267 -45.30 -15.03 7.98
C GLY A 267 -45.94 -16.33 7.46
N LEU A 268 -45.31 -17.48 7.69
CA LEU A 268 -45.89 -18.78 7.30
C LEU A 268 -47.00 -19.22 8.26
N PHE A 269 -46.96 -18.80 9.53
CA PHE A 269 -47.98 -19.15 10.53
C PHE A 269 -49.28 -18.34 10.36
N THR A 270 -49.21 -17.16 9.74
CA THR A 270 -50.37 -16.30 9.47
C THR A 270 -51.09 -16.62 8.15
N MET A 271 -50.55 -17.52 7.31
CA MET A 271 -51.21 -17.99 6.08
C MET A 271 -51.92 -19.36 6.22
N VAL A 272 -51.88 -19.98 7.41
CA VAL A 272 -52.42 -21.35 7.65
C VAL A 272 -53.49 -21.37 8.76
N THR A 273 -54.04 -20.22 9.14
CA THR A 273 -55.23 -20.09 10.01
C THR A 273 -56.33 -19.34 9.28
#